data_AF-A0A946MEA8-F1
#
_entry.id   AF-A0A946MEA8-F1
#
_cell.length_a   1.000
_cell.length_b   1.000
_cell.length_c   1.000
_cell.angle_alpha   90.00
_cell.angle_beta   90.00
_cell.angle_gamma   90.00
#
_symmetry.space_group_name_H-M   'P 1'
#
loop_
_entity.id
_entity.type
_entity.pdbx_description
1 polymer ?
#
loop_
_entity_poly.entity_id
_entity_poly.type
_entity_poly.pdbx_seq_one_letter_code
_entity_poly.pdbx_strand_id
1 'polypeptide(L)'
;MQLNQFRLSIFISCLILSPCFLALGQKPVLVTISKQTTRIVKPLKEDGYPDYIAALNQQFGRGVTAENNIAVTVWEAVGPEDLSAGI
;
A
#
# COMPACT_ATOMS: atom_id res chain seq x y z
N MET A 1 40.59 -18.08 -19.58
CA MET A 1 39.40 -18.94 -19.78
C MET A 1 38.56 -19.10 -18.52
N GLN A 2 39.15 -19.37 -17.35
CA GLN A 2 38.43 -19.59 -16.07
C GLN A 2 37.61 -18.39 -15.53
N LEU A 3 38.09 -17.15 -15.71
CA LEU A 3 37.41 -15.94 -15.19
C LEU A 3 36.09 -15.60 -15.89
N ASN A 4 36.00 -15.84 -17.22
CA ASN A 4 34.76 -15.65 -17.97
C ASN A 4 33.72 -16.73 -17.64
N GLN A 5 34.17 -17.96 -17.38
CA GLN A 5 33.30 -19.05 -16.96
C GLN A 5 32.69 -18.79 -15.58
N PHE A 6 33.48 -18.24 -14.65
CA PHE A 6 32.99 -17.86 -13.31
C PHE A 6 31.93 -16.75 -13.37
N ARG A 7 32.16 -15.72 -14.21
CA ARG A 7 31.20 -14.62 -14.43
C ARG A 7 29.90 -15.10 -15.06
N LEU A 8 29.99 -16.00 -16.04
CA LEU A 8 28.83 -16.59 -16.70
C LEU A 8 28.02 -17.45 -15.72
N SER A 9 28.69 -18.21 -14.86
CA SER A 9 28.04 -19.06 -13.87
C SER A 9 27.33 -18.27 -12.77
N ILE A 10 27.88 -17.13 -12.34
CA ILE A 10 27.20 -16.21 -11.41
C ILE A 10 25.97 -15.58 -12.07
N PHE A 11 26.09 -15.14 -13.32
CA PHE A 11 24.97 -14.55 -14.05
C PHE A 11 23.81 -15.53 -14.24
N ILE A 12 24.11 -16.78 -14.63
CA ILE A 12 23.11 -17.84 -14.80
C ILE A 12 22.48 -18.19 -13.45
N SER A 13 23.28 -18.30 -12.38
CA SER A 13 22.77 -18.53 -11.02
C SER A 13 21.81 -17.42 -10.56
N CYS A 14 22.16 -16.15 -10.77
CA CYS A 14 21.29 -15.01 -10.45
C CYS A 14 20.02 -15.03 -11.31
N LEU A 15 20.09 -15.40 -12.59
CA LEU A 15 18.91 -15.47 -13.47
C LEU A 15 17.94 -16.58 -13.05
N ILE A 16 18.46 -17.70 -12.53
CA ILE A 16 17.66 -18.86 -12.07
C ILE A 16 17.08 -18.60 -10.66
N LEU A 17 17.81 -17.91 -9.79
CA LEU A 17 17.37 -17.62 -8.42
C LEU A 17 16.46 -16.39 -8.31
N SER A 18 16.58 -15.42 -9.23
CA SER A 18 15.80 -14.17 -9.22
C SER A 18 14.27 -14.36 -9.26
N PRO A 19 13.68 -15.27 -10.06
CA PRO A 19 12.24 -15.50 -10.04
C PRO A 19 11.74 -16.14 -8.72
N CYS A 20 12.61 -16.88 -8.01
CA CYS A 20 12.25 -17.53 -6.75
C CYS A 20 12.01 -16.52 -5.62
N PHE A 21 12.76 -15.40 -5.62
CA PHE A 21 12.57 -14.33 -4.65
C PHE A 21 11.29 -13.52 -4.88
N LEU A 22 10.80 -13.41 -6.13
CA LEU A 22 9.58 -12.66 -6.45
C LEU A 22 8.30 -13.35 -5.97
N ALA A 23 8.29 -14.69 -5.91
CA ALA A 23 7.12 -15.47 -5.53
C ALA A 23 6.88 -15.54 -4.01
N LEU A 24 7.89 -15.29 -3.17
CA LEU A 24 7.83 -15.51 -1.73
C LEU A 24 7.18 -14.37 -0.93
N GLY A 25 6.93 -13.22 -1.55
CA GLY A 25 6.45 -12.01 -0.85
C GLY A 25 4.97 -11.68 -1.01
N GLN A 26 4.22 -12.38 -1.87
CA GLN A 26 2.83 -12.01 -2.17
C GLN A 26 1.88 -12.76 -1.23
N LYS A 27 1.36 -12.05 -0.21
CA LYS A 27 0.24 -12.56 0.61
C LYS A 27 -0.95 -12.88 -0.29
N PRO A 28 -1.62 -14.03 -0.10
CA PRO A 28 -2.75 -14.42 -0.93
C PRO A 28 -3.89 -13.41 -0.77
N VAL A 29 -4.36 -12.87 -1.89
CA VAL A 29 -5.53 -11.99 -1.91
C VAL A 29 -6.76 -12.83 -1.61
N LEU A 30 -7.43 -12.53 -0.48
CA LEU A 30 -8.58 -13.32 -0.01
C LEU A 30 -9.89 -13.05 -0.79
N VAL A 31 -9.92 -11.98 -1.59
CA VAL A 31 -11.06 -11.61 -2.44
C VAL A 31 -10.58 -11.20 -3.83
N THR A 32 -11.29 -11.59 -4.90
CA THR A 32 -10.94 -11.14 -6.25
C THR A 32 -11.10 -9.63 -6.34
N ILE A 33 -10.01 -8.89 -6.56
CA ILE A 33 -10.04 -7.44 -6.72
C ILE A 33 -10.28 -7.07 -8.18
N SER A 34 -11.44 -6.48 -8.46
CA SER A 34 -11.83 -6.01 -9.78
C SER A 34 -12.89 -4.92 -9.66
N LYS A 35 -13.13 -4.15 -10.73
CA LYS A 35 -14.24 -3.18 -10.76
C LYS A 35 -15.63 -3.81 -10.60
N GLN A 36 -15.75 -5.12 -10.84
CA GLN A 36 -17.00 -5.88 -10.65
C GLN A 36 -17.27 -6.16 -9.18
N THR A 37 -16.22 -6.36 -8.38
CA THR A 37 -16.30 -6.74 -6.96
C THR A 37 -16.10 -5.55 -6.01
N THR A 38 -15.37 -4.52 -6.43
CA THR A 38 -15.16 -3.28 -5.67
C THR A 38 -14.85 -2.10 -6.59
N ARG A 39 -15.18 -0.87 -6.18
CA ARG A 39 -14.85 0.33 -6.96
C ARG A 39 -13.39 0.76 -6.81
N ILE A 40 -12.76 0.45 -5.68
CA ILE A 40 -11.37 0.80 -5.39
C ILE A 40 -10.51 -0.45 -5.54
N VAL A 41 -9.61 -0.42 -6.52
CA VAL A 41 -8.71 -1.54 -6.80
C VAL A 41 -7.27 -1.31 -6.33
N LYS A 42 -6.93 -0.05 -6.00
CA LYS A 42 -5.64 0.38 -5.43
C LYS A 42 -5.82 1.69 -4.63
N PRO A 43 -4.94 1.98 -3.66
CA PRO A 43 -3.85 1.13 -3.15
C PRO A 43 -4.37 -0.12 -2.42
N LEU A 44 -3.48 -1.12 -2.24
CA LEU A 44 -3.77 -2.33 -1.46
C LEU A 44 -2.93 -2.32 -0.18
N LYS A 45 -3.49 -2.88 0.89
CA LYS A 45 -2.77 -3.18 2.13
C LYS A 45 -1.85 -4.39 1.94
N GLU A 46 -0.98 -4.64 2.91
CA GLU A 46 -0.08 -5.80 2.89
C GLU A 46 -0.81 -7.15 2.80
N ASP A 47 -2.03 -7.22 3.33
CA ASP A 47 -2.89 -8.40 3.27
C ASP A 47 -3.65 -8.57 1.94
N GLY A 48 -3.43 -7.68 0.98
CA GLY A 48 -4.03 -7.73 -0.35
C GLY A 48 -5.41 -7.09 -0.48
N TYR A 49 -6.00 -6.57 0.60
CA TYR A 49 -7.29 -5.86 0.52
C TYR A 49 -7.12 -4.41 0.04
N PRO A 50 -8.16 -3.82 -0.58
CA PRO A 50 -8.16 -2.40 -0.89
C PRO A 50 -7.97 -1.55 0.36
N ASP A 51 -7.02 -0.63 0.29
CA ASP A 51 -6.87 0.40 1.30
C ASP A 51 -7.82 1.58 0.98
N TYR A 52 -9.05 1.45 1.45
CA TYR A 52 -10.10 2.45 1.25
C TYR A 52 -9.72 3.80 1.86
N ILE A 53 -9.05 3.83 3.01
CA ILE A 53 -8.69 5.08 3.69
C ILE A 53 -7.65 5.82 2.84
N ALA A 54 -6.58 5.13 2.43
CA ALA A 54 -5.58 5.73 1.57
C ALA A 54 -6.15 6.17 0.21
N ALA A 55 -7.03 5.37 -0.40
CA ALA A 55 -7.70 5.73 -1.65
C ALA A 55 -8.54 7.02 -1.52
N LEU A 56 -9.36 7.11 -0.47
CA LEU A 56 -10.20 8.28 -0.23
C LEU A 56 -9.35 9.51 0.11
N ASN A 57 -8.31 9.37 0.92
CA ASN A 57 -7.40 10.48 1.23
C ASN A 57 -6.65 10.98 -0.01
N GLN A 58 -6.22 10.09 -0.91
CA GLN A 58 -5.61 10.51 -2.18
C GLN A 58 -6.59 11.26 -3.09
N GLN A 59 -7.86 10.87 -3.08
CA GLN A 59 -8.87 11.48 -3.95
C GLN A 59 -9.41 12.80 -3.38
N PHE A 60 -9.76 12.80 -2.10
CA PHE A 60 -10.52 13.86 -1.42
C PHE A 60 -9.68 14.71 -0.46
N GLY A 61 -8.50 14.24 -0.05
CA GLY A 61 -7.59 14.99 0.81
C GLY A 61 -6.73 16.03 0.09
N ARG A 62 -6.82 16.13 -1.24
CA ARG A 62 -6.00 17.08 -2.00
C ARG A 62 -6.39 18.52 -1.68
N GLY A 63 -5.44 19.28 -1.13
CA GLY A 63 -5.66 20.66 -0.71
C GLY A 63 -6.40 20.81 0.62
N VAL A 64 -6.71 19.70 1.30
CA VAL A 64 -7.29 19.74 2.64
C VAL A 64 -6.17 20.01 3.64
N THR A 65 -6.37 21.00 4.51
CA THR A 65 -5.53 21.34 5.65
C THR A 65 -6.36 21.25 6.94
N ALA A 66 -5.73 21.31 8.11
CA ALA A 66 -6.48 21.31 9.37
C ALA A 66 -7.44 22.51 9.45
N GLU A 67 -7.01 23.67 8.94
CA GLU A 67 -7.74 24.93 9.01
C GLU A 67 -8.96 24.99 8.07
N ASN A 68 -8.93 24.27 6.95
CA ASN A 68 -10.03 24.26 5.98
C ASN A 68 -10.93 23.01 6.06
N ASN A 69 -10.66 22.12 7.02
CA ASN A 69 -11.39 20.88 7.19
C ASN A 69 -12.44 20.98 8.31
N ILE A 70 -13.72 21.03 7.93
CA ILE A 70 -14.83 21.09 8.89
C ILE A 70 -14.86 19.91 9.87
N ALA A 71 -14.30 18.75 9.49
CA ALA A 71 -14.25 17.59 10.37
C ALA A 71 -13.46 17.87 11.66
N VAL A 72 -12.40 18.70 11.59
CA VAL A 72 -11.61 19.09 12.76
C VAL A 72 -12.48 19.86 13.75
N THR A 73 -13.17 20.91 13.30
CA THR A 73 -14.05 21.71 14.17
C THR A 73 -15.21 20.89 14.73
N VAL A 74 -15.82 20.01 13.94
CA VAL A 74 -16.87 19.12 14.45
C VAL A 74 -16.31 18.21 15.55
N TRP A 75 -15.10 17.68 15.35
CA TRP A 75 -14.45 16.83 16.33
C TRP A 75 -14.12 17.57 17.63
N GLU A 76 -13.62 18.80 17.56
CA GLU A 76 -13.37 19.64 18.74
C GLU A 76 -14.66 20.00 19.48
N ALA A 77 -15.76 20.21 18.76
CA ALA A 77 -17.02 20.65 19.34
C ALA A 77 -17.82 19.53 20.01
N VAL A 78 -17.81 18.33 19.43
CA VAL A 78 -18.67 17.22 19.90
C VAL A 78 -17.94 15.88 20.08
N GLY A 79 -16.64 15.84 19.82
CA GLY A 79 -15.83 14.64 19.96
C GLY A 79 -15.50 14.30 21.42
N PRO A 80 -15.03 13.07 21.68
CA PRO A 80 -14.60 12.67 23.02
C PRO A 80 -13.40 13.50 23.49
N GLU A 81 -13.46 13.97 24.74
CA GLU A 81 -12.44 14.85 25.34
C GLU A 81 -11.03 14.23 25.30
N ASP A 82 -10.93 12.91 25.55
CA ASP A 82 -9.67 12.16 25.56
C ASP A 82 -8.93 12.11 24.20
N LEU A 83 -9.64 12.40 23.10
CA LEU A 83 -9.06 12.38 21.74
C LEU A 83 -8.73 13.79 21.22
N SER A 84 -9.08 14.85 21.98
CA SER A 84 -8.83 16.24 21.61
C SER A 84 -7.40 16.70 21.90
N ALA A 85 -6.69 16.02 22.81
CA ALA A 85 -5.37 16.46 23.31
C ALA A 85 -4.16 16.04 22.45
N GLY A 86 -4.36 15.53 21.23
CA GLY A 86 -3.27 14.93 20.45
C GLY A 86 -3.39 15.00 18.93
N ILE A 87 -4.19 15.94 18.40
CA ILE A 87 -4.23 16.28 16.97
C ILE A 87 -3.46 17.58 16.76
#